data_AF-A0A7C1JNS0-F1
#
_entry.id   AF-A0A7C1JNS0-F1
#
_cell.length_a   1.000
_cell.length_b   1.000
_cell.length_c   1.000
_cell.angle_alpha   90.00
_cell.angle_beta   90.00
_cell.angle_gamma   90.00
#
_symmetry.space_group_name_H-M   'P 1'
#
loop_
_entity.id
_entity.type
_entity.pdbx_description
1 polymer ?
#
loop_
_entity_poly.entity_id
_entity_poly.type
_entity_poly.pdbx_seq_one_letter_code
_entity_poly.pdbx_strand_id
1 'polypeptide(L)'
;MKKGIHPQYYPQATVICTCGNTWTTGSTKPVLRIELCPKCHPFFTGEQKIVDTAGQVERYMRRLEKAQAQPRKKKEERRRKRLERRALLVEREEGQEVAQTAEGEA
;
A
#
# COMPACT_ATOMS: atom_id res chain seq x y z
N MET A 1 -54.10 -13.26 10.95
CA MET A 1 -54.40 -13.38 9.51
C MET A 1 -55.91 -13.28 9.30
N LYS A 2 -56.38 -12.23 8.62
CA LYS A 2 -57.78 -12.17 8.14
C LYS A 2 -57.92 -13.03 6.89
N LYS A 3 -59.00 -13.83 6.80
CA LYS A 3 -59.28 -14.65 5.61
C LYS A 3 -59.49 -13.73 4.40
N GLY A 4 -58.79 -13.99 3.29
CA GLY A 4 -59.03 -13.35 1.98
C GLY A 4 -58.12 -12.18 1.58
N ILE A 5 -57.33 -11.59 2.49
CA ILE A 5 -56.47 -10.43 2.16
C ILE A 5 -54.97 -10.68 2.36
N HIS A 6 -54.58 -11.87 2.83
CA HIS A 6 -53.18 -12.21 3.07
C HIS A 6 -52.71 -13.34 2.15
N PRO A 7 -51.45 -13.25 1.66
CA PRO A 7 -50.85 -14.33 0.89
C PRO A 7 -50.61 -15.57 1.77
N GLN A 8 -50.55 -16.73 1.12
CA GLN A 8 -50.27 -18.00 1.78
C GLN A 8 -48.93 -17.92 2.52
N TYR A 9 -48.96 -18.14 3.82
CA TYR A 9 -47.77 -18.10 4.67
C TYR A 9 -47.43 -19.51 5.12
N TYR A 10 -46.16 -19.87 4.94
CA TYR A 10 -45.60 -21.14 5.33
C TYR A 10 -44.80 -20.92 6.62
N PRO A 11 -45.27 -21.43 7.78
CA PRO A 11 -44.54 -21.30 9.04
C PRO A 11 -43.23 -22.09 9.05
N GLN A 12 -43.12 -23.13 8.19
CA GLN A 12 -41.98 -24.04 8.10
C GLN A 12 -41.25 -23.91 6.75
N ALA A 13 -40.94 -22.71 6.28
CA ALA A 13 -40.19 -22.55 5.04
C ALA A 13 -38.71 -22.91 5.24
N THR A 14 -38.13 -23.63 4.28
CA THR A 14 -36.73 -24.05 4.34
C THR A 14 -35.84 -22.97 3.72
N VAL A 15 -34.85 -22.51 4.49
CA VAL A 15 -33.81 -21.60 4.03
C VAL A 15 -32.55 -22.40 3.74
N ILE A 16 -31.98 -22.22 2.55
CA ILE A 16 -30.74 -22.86 2.10
C ILE A 16 -29.70 -21.76 1.86
N CYS A 17 -28.64 -21.77 2.66
CA CYS A 17 -27.49 -20.89 2.48
C CYS A 17 -26.47 -21.49 1.50
N THR A 18 -25.81 -20.66 0.71
CA THR A 18 -24.66 -21.06 -0.14
C THR A 18 -23.52 -21.68 0.67
N CYS A 19 -23.42 -21.34 1.95
CA CYS A 19 -22.50 -21.92 2.93
C CYS A 19 -22.84 -23.34 3.42
N GLY A 20 -23.94 -23.93 2.93
CA GLY A 20 -24.41 -25.27 3.32
C GLY A 20 -25.26 -25.32 4.58
N ASN A 21 -25.53 -24.19 5.23
CA ASN A 21 -26.41 -24.15 6.40
C ASN A 21 -27.89 -24.10 6.00
N THR A 22 -28.72 -24.92 6.63
CA THR A 22 -30.18 -24.94 6.40
C THR A 22 -30.94 -24.77 7.70
N TRP A 23 -31.95 -23.89 7.71
CA TRP A 23 -32.86 -23.74 8.86
C TRP A 23 -34.30 -23.48 8.39
N THR A 24 -35.24 -23.59 9.33
CA THR A 24 -36.65 -23.30 9.10
C THR A 24 -37.00 -21.88 9.53
N THR A 25 -37.73 -21.14 8.70
CA THR A 25 -38.24 -19.79 9.00
C THR A 25 -39.63 -19.62 8.39
N GLY A 26 -40.44 -18.72 8.93
CA GLY A 26 -41.74 -18.42 8.33
C GLY A 26 -41.61 -17.50 7.10
N SER A 27 -42.17 -17.89 5.96
CA SER A 27 -42.12 -17.11 4.71
C SER A 27 -43.36 -17.35 3.84
N THR A 28 -43.62 -16.46 2.90
CA THR A 28 -44.63 -16.66 1.85
C THR A 28 -44.18 -17.62 0.75
N LYS A 29 -42.89 -17.98 0.73
CA LYS A 29 -42.30 -18.98 -0.18
C LYS A 29 -41.87 -20.22 0.61
N PRO A 30 -42.06 -21.44 0.08
CA PRO A 30 -41.67 -22.67 0.77
C PRO A 30 -40.15 -22.89 0.85
N VAL A 31 -39.40 -22.41 -0.15
CA VAL A 31 -37.93 -22.54 -0.22
C VAL A 31 -37.31 -21.17 -0.48
N LEU A 32 -36.32 -20.80 0.32
CA LEU A 32 -35.55 -19.57 0.22
C LEU A 32 -34.08 -19.92 0.01
N ARG A 33 -33.46 -19.40 -1.06
CA ARG A 33 -32.01 -19.47 -1.27
C ARG A 33 -31.39 -18.14 -0.93
N ILE A 34 -30.38 -18.15 -0.07
CA ILE A 34 -29.75 -16.93 0.47
C ILE A 34 -28.23 -17.10 0.42
N GLU A 35 -27.52 -16.02 0.11
CA GLU A 35 -26.05 -16.01 0.03
C GLU A 35 -25.38 -15.87 1.41
N LEU A 36 -26.02 -15.16 2.34
CA LEU A 36 -25.48 -14.82 3.66
C LEU A 36 -26.41 -15.27 4.78
N CYS A 37 -25.81 -15.87 5.81
CA CYS A 37 -26.51 -16.35 6.99
C CYS A 37 -25.88 -15.80 8.28
N PRO A 38 -26.56 -15.89 9.44
CA PRO A 38 -25.96 -15.54 10.73
C PRO A 38 -24.68 -16.31 11.06
N LYS A 39 -24.47 -17.48 10.45
CA LYS A 39 -23.25 -18.27 10.63
C LYS A 39 -22.07 -17.77 9.77
N CYS A 40 -22.32 -17.06 8.68
CA CYS A 40 -21.29 -16.65 7.72
C CYS A 40 -21.14 -15.13 7.57
N HIS A 41 -22.08 -14.35 8.09
CA HIS A 41 -22.01 -12.90 7.97
C HIS A 41 -21.00 -12.35 8.99
N PRO A 42 -19.96 -11.60 8.55
CA PRO A 42 -18.85 -11.13 9.40
C PRO A 42 -19.27 -10.41 10.69
N PHE A 43 -20.44 -9.78 10.68
CA PHE A 43 -21.03 -9.15 11.86
C PHE A 43 -21.32 -10.14 13.01
N PHE A 44 -21.80 -11.34 12.69
CA PHE A 44 -22.18 -12.34 13.70
C PHE A 44 -21.02 -13.24 14.11
N THR A 45 -20.03 -13.42 13.26
CA THR A 45 -18.81 -14.19 13.60
C THR A 45 -17.83 -13.41 14.46
N GLY A 46 -18.10 -12.13 14.74
CA GLY A 46 -17.34 -11.33 15.71
C GLY A 46 -15.94 -10.92 15.25
N GLU A 47 -15.53 -11.32 14.05
CA GLU A 47 -14.30 -10.85 13.43
C GLU A 47 -14.49 -9.40 12.99
N GLN A 48 -14.26 -8.48 13.92
CA GLN A 48 -13.94 -7.11 13.58
C GLN A 48 -12.62 -7.15 12.79
N LYS A 49 -12.72 -7.16 11.46
CA LYS A 49 -11.59 -6.72 10.63
C LYS A 49 -11.36 -5.27 10.97
N ILE A 50 -10.50 -5.02 11.96
CA ILE A 50 -9.84 -3.73 12.10
C ILE A 50 -9.07 -3.58 10.79
N VAL A 51 -9.65 -2.85 9.85
CA VAL A 51 -8.96 -2.42 8.66
C VAL A 51 -8.01 -1.33 9.15
N ASP A 52 -6.92 -1.77 9.78
CA ASP A 52 -5.84 -0.88 10.16
C ASP A 52 -5.41 -0.16 8.89
N THR A 53 -5.13 1.13 9.05
CA THR A 53 -4.49 2.00 8.07
C THR A 53 -3.06 1.51 7.82
N ALA A 54 -2.93 0.29 7.30
CA ALA A 54 -1.72 -0.55 7.22
C ALA A 54 -0.58 0.05 6.38
N GLY A 55 -0.76 1.26 5.87
CA GLY A 55 0.26 2.00 5.14
C GLY A 55 0.67 3.33 5.77
N GLN A 56 -0.02 3.86 6.79
CA GLN A 56 0.34 5.20 7.30
C GLN A 56 1.68 5.18 8.04
N VAL A 57 1.87 4.18 8.91
CA VAL A 57 3.13 3.97 9.65
C VAL A 57 4.26 3.62 8.68
N GLU A 58 4.03 2.71 7.74
CA GLU A 58 5.03 2.37 6.71
C GLU A 58 5.40 3.57 5.82
N ARG A 59 4.42 4.38 5.39
CA ARG A 59 4.66 5.61 4.61
C ARG A 59 5.40 6.66 5.43
N TYR A 60 5.21 6.68 6.75
CA TYR A 60 5.95 7.57 7.64
C TYR A 60 7.41 7.12 7.77
N MET A 61 7.67 5.84 8.04
CA MET A 61 9.03 5.30 8.12
C MET A 61 9.80 5.48 6.81
N ARG A 62 9.17 5.16 5.66
CA ARG A 62 9.78 5.39 4.33
C ARG A 62 10.12 6.86 4.06
N ARG A 63 9.36 7.82 4.62
CA ARG A 63 9.67 9.25 4.50
C ARG A 63 10.86 9.64 5.36
N LEU A 64 10.95 9.12 6.59
CA LEU A 64 12.08 9.37 7.48
C LEU A 64 13.39 8.82 6.92
N GLU A 65 13.39 7.60 6.39
CA GLU A 65 14.57 6.99 5.76
C GLU A 65 15.08 7.82 4.57
N LYS A 66 14.16 8.26 3.69
CA LYS A 66 14.50 9.12 2.55
C LYS A 66 15.04 10.47 3.01
N ALA A 67 14.47 11.06 4.06
CA ALA A 67 14.93 12.33 4.61
C ALA A 67 16.37 12.24 5.18
N GLN A 68 16.76 11.10 5.75
CA GLN A 68 18.13 10.90 6.27
C GLN A 68 19.16 10.58 5.18
N ALA A 69 18.78 9.86 4.12
CA ALA A 69 19.69 9.44 3.06
C ALA A 69 20.05 10.55 2.05
N GLN A 70 19.09 11.43 1.72
CA GLN A 70 19.26 12.52 0.76
C GLN A 70 20.38 13.53 1.08
N PRO A 71 20.51 14.07 2.32
CA PRO A 71 21.56 15.03 2.64
C PRO A 71 22.96 14.42 2.58
N ARG A 72 23.10 13.13 2.91
CA ARG A 72 24.38 12.40 2.84
C ARG A 72 24.86 12.25 1.38
N LYS A 73 23.99 11.75 0.50
CA LYS A 73 24.30 11.59 -0.94
C LYS A 73 24.64 12.92 -1.61
N LYS A 74 23.85 13.97 -1.34
CA LYS A 74 24.09 15.31 -1.92
C LYS A 74 25.41 15.93 -1.44
N LYS A 75 25.80 15.70 -0.17
CA LYS A 75 27.08 16.18 0.37
C LYS A 75 28.26 15.44 -0.26
N GLU A 76 28.15 14.14 -0.45
CA GLU A 76 29.17 13.30 -1.07
C GLU A 76 29.37 13.64 -2.56
N GLU A 77 28.28 13.81 -3.30
CA GLU A 77 28.32 14.24 -4.70
C GLU A 77 28.95 15.63 -4.87
N ARG A 78 28.60 16.58 -3.99
CA ARG A 78 29.23 17.91 -3.96
C ARG A 78 30.73 17.84 -3.65
N ARG A 79 31.14 16.96 -2.73
CA ARG A 79 32.55 16.76 -2.39
C ARG A 79 33.33 16.18 -3.58
N ARG A 80 32.76 15.18 -4.28
CA ARG A 80 33.35 14.58 -5.47
C ARG A 80 33.54 15.60 -6.59
N LYS A 81 32.48 16.34 -6.94
CA LYS A 81 32.54 17.42 -7.94
C LYS A 81 33.59 18.49 -7.59
N ARG A 82 33.76 18.81 -6.30
CA ARG A 82 34.78 19.77 -5.85
C ARG A 82 36.21 19.22 -6.00
N LEU A 83 36.41 17.94 -5.73
CA LEU A 83 37.71 17.28 -5.91
C LEU A 83 38.08 17.16 -7.39
N GLU A 84 37.14 16.73 -8.24
CA GLU A 84 37.34 16.67 -9.70
C GLU A 84 37.67 18.05 -10.27
N ARG A 85 36.93 19.10 -9.88
CA ARG A 85 37.21 20.46 -10.33
C ARG A 85 38.57 20.98 -9.85
N ARG A 86 39.04 20.56 -8.67
CA ARG A 86 40.37 20.91 -8.16
C ARG A 86 41.47 20.19 -8.96
N ALA A 87 41.29 18.90 -9.25
CA ALA A 87 42.23 18.14 -10.06
C ALA A 87 42.40 18.75 -11.45
N LEU A 88 41.29 19.10 -12.12
CA LEU A 88 41.32 19.76 -13.42
C LEU A 88 42.03 21.12 -13.44
N LEU A 89 42.05 21.84 -12.31
CA LEU A 89 42.78 23.11 -12.20
C LEU A 89 44.28 22.87 -12.06
N VAL A 90 44.68 21.89 -11.24
CA VAL A 90 46.08 21.50 -11.05
C VAL A 90 46.67 20.99 -12.37
N GLU A 91 45.96 20.12 -13.10
CA GLU A 91 46.41 19.64 -14.41
C GLU A 91 46.58 20.78 -15.43
N ARG A 92 45.75 21.84 -15.34
CA ARG A 92 45.85 23.01 -16.21
C ARG A 92 47.02 23.92 -15.83
N GLU A 93 47.28 24.09 -14.54
CA GLU A 93 48.43 24.84 -14.02
C GLU A 93 49.74 24.12 -14.39
N GLU A 94 49.84 22.80 -14.14
CA GLU A 94 50.99 21.97 -14.53
C GLU A 94 51.23 21.98 -16.05
N GLY A 95 50.17 21.91 -16.86
CA GLY A 95 50.28 22.01 -18.32
C GLY A 95 50.75 23.38 -18.82
N GLN A 96 50.45 24.47 -18.09
CA GLN A 96 50.93 25.82 -18.39
C GLN A 96 52.39 26.02 -17.97
N GLU A 97 52.81 25.44 -16.85
CA GLU A 97 54.21 25.48 -16.39
C GLU A 97 55.14 24.70 -17.33
N VAL A 98 54.72 23.54 -17.84
CA VAL A 98 55.49 22.75 -18.82
C VAL A 98 55.60 23.45 -20.18
N ALA A 99 54.58 24.21 -20.59
CA ALA A 99 54.65 25.01 -21.81
C ALA A 99 55.63 26.20 -21.67
N GLN A 100 55.67 26.84 -20.50
CA GLN A 100 56.58 27.96 -20.22
C GLN A 100 58.05 27.54 -20.10
N THR A 101 58.34 26.32 -19.62
CA THR A 101 59.72 25.80 -19.58
C THR A 101 60.22 25.37 -20.97
N ALA A 102 59.34 24.91 -21.86
CA ALA A 102 59.68 24.58 -23.25
C ALA A 102 59.98 25.81 -24.13
N GLU A 103 59.35 26.96 -23.83
CA GLU A 103 59.63 28.24 -24.52
C GLU A 103 60.90 28.95 -24.00
N GLY A 104 61.45 28.54 -22.85
CA GLY A 104 62.66 29.11 -22.25
C GLY A 104 63.99 28.45 -22.64
N GLU A 105 63.97 27.32 -23.34
CA GLU A 105 65.16 26.58 -23.81
C GLU A 105 65.46 26.73 -25.32
N ALA A 106 64.81 27.69 -26.01
CA ALA A 106 65.07 28.02 -27.42
C ALA A 106 65.89 29.30 -27.60
#